data_AF-A0A8H3FY72-F1
#
_entry.id   AF-A0A8H3FY72-F1
#
_cell.length_a   1.000
_cell.length_b   1.000
_cell.length_c   1.000
_cell.angle_alpha   90.00
_cell.angle_beta   90.00
_cell.angle_gamma   90.00
#
_symmetry.space_group_name_H-M   'P 1'
#
loop_
_entity.id
_entity.type
_entity.pdbx_description
1 polymer ?
#
loop_
_entity_poly.entity_id
_entity_poly.type
_entity_poly.pdbx_seq_one_letter_code
_entity_poly.pdbx_strand_id
1 'polypeptide(L)'
;MCYLEFFLYIRALFLWEKRTLPSYLGPSATQLVFLFILIVTNSLTLFAILLLLVRNMWVVGANVTTIEGWEIERHATLVRRSKVLGGFLDGPDGIKVRIVRHEFPYDIGIFQNIQQALGANPLAWLWPFAATPTNTSGLHFETNGFESPGTSWPPPDPDRMPRRIRNIDPQHPFTYNDDAISDQDHVQAFKQRQQVDYRRFTAGHSVFVRRTPFGERYENQILDRSEINRATPPDSSRTAGEEAWMNSEGERLQDFGVDEDTEFYDGEDDIPLSQLLLSKRQAARPDD
;
A
#
# COMPACT_ATOMS: atom_id res chain seq x y z
N MET A 1 18.95 27.20 -11.59
CA MET A 1 19.90 26.07 -11.60
C MET A 1 20.64 25.92 -12.92
N CYS A 2 19.97 25.78 -14.08
CA CYS A 2 20.66 25.61 -15.38
C CYS A 2 21.60 26.77 -15.76
N TYR A 3 21.17 28.02 -15.55
CA TYR A 3 22.01 29.20 -15.81
C TYR A 3 23.25 29.28 -14.91
N LEU A 4 23.09 28.88 -13.64
CA LEU A 4 24.19 28.82 -12.69
C LEU A 4 25.15 27.67 -13.04
N GLU A 5 24.62 26.52 -13.44
CA GLU A 5 25.41 25.37 -13.91
C GLU A 5 26.30 25.76 -15.09
N PHE A 6 25.74 26.46 -16.06
CA PHE A 6 26.48 26.96 -17.22
C PHE A 6 27.71 27.79 -16.80
N PHE A 7 27.55 28.75 -15.89
CA PHE A 7 28.67 29.55 -15.41
C PHE A 7 29.68 28.78 -14.55
N LEU A 8 29.21 27.83 -13.73
CA LEU A 8 30.09 26.98 -12.95
C LEU A 8 30.97 26.13 -13.87
N TYR A 9 30.39 25.54 -14.90
CA TYR A 9 31.14 24.74 -15.88
C TYR A 9 32.12 25.58 -16.70
N ILE A 10 31.77 26.81 -17.09
CA ILE A 10 32.73 27.72 -17.72
C ILE A 10 33.93 27.97 -16.81
N ARG A 11 33.70 28.24 -15.51
CA ARG A 11 34.78 28.47 -14.55
C ARG A 11 35.61 27.22 -14.29
N ALA A 12 34.98 26.05 -14.21
CA ALA A 12 35.66 24.77 -14.07
C ALA A 12 36.53 24.46 -15.30
N LEU A 13 36.02 24.73 -16.51
CA LEU A 13 36.73 24.52 -17.76
C LEU A 13 37.95 25.45 -17.87
N PHE A 14 37.79 26.73 -17.53
CA PHE A 14 38.92 27.68 -17.49
C PHE A 14 40.01 27.25 -16.49
N LEU A 15 39.62 26.74 -15.32
CA LEU A 15 40.56 26.21 -14.34
C LEU A 15 41.25 24.93 -14.87
N TRP A 16 40.49 24.08 -15.56
CA TRP A 16 40.98 22.82 -16.13
C TRP A 16 42.01 23.02 -17.24
N GLU A 17 41.83 24.03 -18.09
CA GLU A 17 42.81 24.44 -19.10
C GLU A 17 44.13 24.89 -18.47
N LYS A 18 44.05 25.52 -17.29
CA LYS A 18 45.18 26.10 -16.56
C LYS A 18 45.80 25.17 -15.52
N ARG A 19 45.44 23.88 -15.51
CA ARG A 19 45.87 22.89 -14.49
C ARG A 19 47.38 22.68 -14.37
N THR A 20 48.15 23.00 -15.41
CA THR A 20 49.61 22.83 -15.43
C THR A 20 50.36 24.05 -14.89
N LEU A 21 49.67 25.13 -14.55
CA LEU A 21 50.29 26.32 -13.97
C LEU A 21 50.77 26.06 -12.55
N PRO A 22 51.84 26.75 -12.11
CA PRO A 22 52.31 26.67 -10.72
C PRO A 22 51.21 27.09 -9.73
N SER A 23 51.13 26.38 -8.60
CA SER A 23 50.08 26.55 -7.57
C SER A 23 49.92 27.99 -7.06
N TYR A 24 51.00 28.78 -7.00
CA TYR A 24 50.96 30.17 -6.51
C TYR A 24 50.25 31.17 -7.43
N LEU A 25 50.03 30.81 -8.71
CA LEU A 25 49.24 31.62 -9.67
C LEU A 25 47.75 31.23 -9.64
N GLY A 26 47.38 30.20 -8.89
CA GLY A 26 46.04 29.64 -8.82
C GLY A 26 45.18 30.17 -7.67
N PRO A 27 43.87 29.89 -7.70
CA PRO A 27 42.98 30.16 -6.58
C PRO A 27 43.35 29.33 -5.33
N SER A 28 42.96 29.82 -4.16
CA SER A 28 43.18 29.11 -2.89
C SER A 28 42.53 27.73 -2.90
N ALA A 29 43.14 26.76 -2.19
CA ALA A 29 42.57 25.43 -2.01
C ALA A 29 41.13 25.47 -1.47
N THR A 30 40.82 26.40 -0.57
CA THR A 30 39.47 26.58 -0.04
C THR A 30 38.46 26.98 -1.12
N GLN A 31 38.85 27.86 -2.05
CA GLN A 31 38.01 28.28 -3.16
C GLN A 31 37.74 27.13 -4.14
N LEU A 32 38.74 26.26 -4.37
CA LEU A 32 38.59 25.06 -5.19
C LEU A 32 37.62 24.06 -4.55
N VAL A 33 37.72 23.85 -3.23
CA VAL A 33 36.79 23.00 -2.49
C VAL A 33 35.37 23.54 -2.57
N PHE A 34 35.16 24.84 -2.34
CA PHE A 34 33.83 25.43 -2.47
C PHE A 34 33.28 25.34 -3.89
N LEU A 35 34.10 25.60 -4.92
CA LEU A 35 33.69 25.46 -6.32
C LEU A 35 33.24 24.02 -6.61
N PHE A 36 34.00 23.03 -6.15
CA PHE A 36 33.65 21.62 -6.29
C PHE A 36 32.32 21.29 -5.61
N ILE A 37 32.13 21.70 -4.36
CA ILE A 37 30.87 21.49 -3.63
C ILE A 37 29.70 22.15 -4.36
N LEU A 38 29.89 23.35 -4.91
CA LEU A 38 28.86 24.08 -5.65
C LEU A 38 28.46 23.35 -6.93
N ILE A 39 29.43 22.84 -7.69
CA ILE A 39 29.18 22.04 -8.90
C ILE A 39 28.43 20.76 -8.55
N VAL A 40 28.88 20.01 -7.54
CA VAL A 40 28.24 18.75 -7.14
C VAL A 40 26.81 19.00 -6.64
N THR A 41 26.62 20.00 -5.79
CA THR A 41 25.29 20.31 -5.23
C THR A 41 24.35 20.84 -6.31
N ASN A 42 24.81 21.73 -7.19
CA ASN A 42 23.97 22.27 -8.26
C ASN A 42 23.62 21.20 -9.32
N SER A 43 24.57 20.34 -9.69
CA SER A 43 24.30 19.23 -10.61
C SER A 43 23.33 18.20 -10.02
N LEU A 44 23.49 17.81 -8.76
CA LEU A 44 22.57 16.89 -8.08
C LEU A 44 21.17 17.48 -7.95
N THR A 45 21.05 18.76 -7.57
CA THR A 45 19.75 19.43 -7.47
C THR A 45 19.10 19.61 -8.82
N LEU A 46 19.85 19.95 -9.88
CA LEU A 46 19.34 20.03 -11.25
C LEU A 46 18.84 18.66 -11.72
N PHE A 47 19.58 17.59 -11.44
CA PHE A 47 19.16 16.22 -11.74
C PHE A 47 17.86 15.84 -11.03
N ALA A 48 17.74 16.12 -9.72
CA ALA A 48 16.51 15.86 -8.99
C ALA A 48 15.32 16.65 -9.56
N ILE A 49 15.49 17.96 -9.80
CA ILE A 49 14.45 18.82 -10.39
C ILE A 49 14.06 18.32 -11.80
N LEU A 50 15.01 17.83 -12.59
CA LEU A 50 14.74 17.25 -13.91
C LEU A 50 13.85 16.01 -13.81
N LEU A 51 14.16 15.08 -12.89
CA LEU A 51 13.32 13.89 -12.66
C LEU A 51 11.89 14.28 -12.22
N LEU A 52 11.78 15.25 -11.30
CA LEU A 52 10.50 15.82 -10.87
C LEU A 52 9.75 16.49 -12.04
N LEU A 53 10.43 17.23 -12.89
CA LEU A 53 9.83 17.88 -14.05
C LEU A 53 9.31 16.85 -15.06
N VAL A 54 10.10 15.81 -15.38
CA VAL A 54 9.65 14.70 -16.24
C VAL A 54 8.44 13.99 -15.64
N ARG A 55 8.46 13.72 -14.33
CA ARG A 55 7.31 13.12 -13.63
C ARG A 55 6.06 14.00 -13.73
N ASN A 56 6.18 15.31 -13.54
CA ASN A 56 5.05 16.23 -13.62
C ASN A 56 4.52 16.36 -15.05
N MET A 57 5.39 16.40 -16.06
CA MET A 57 4.97 16.39 -17.47
C MET A 57 4.20 15.12 -17.81
N TRP A 58 4.62 13.96 -17.30
CA TRP A 58 3.87 12.71 -17.47
C TRP A 58 2.48 12.77 -16.81
N VAL A 59 2.41 13.24 -15.57
CA VAL A 59 1.15 13.41 -14.81
C VAL A 59 0.16 14.32 -15.56
N VAL A 60 0.64 15.47 -16.03
CA VAL A 60 -0.19 16.43 -16.79
C VAL A 60 -0.59 15.86 -18.15
N GLY A 61 0.31 15.17 -18.84
CA GLY A 61 0.06 14.58 -20.15
C GLY A 61 -0.94 13.42 -20.12
N ALA A 62 -0.95 12.62 -19.05
CA ALA A 62 -1.88 11.50 -18.86
C ALA A 62 -3.17 11.88 -18.11
N ASN A 63 -3.25 13.08 -17.56
CA ASN A 63 -4.32 13.52 -16.65
C ASN A 63 -4.52 12.61 -15.43
N VAL A 64 -3.43 12.03 -14.93
CA VAL A 64 -3.45 11.07 -13.81
C VAL A 64 -2.78 11.72 -12.61
N THR A 65 -3.53 11.96 -11.54
CA THR A 65 -2.96 12.41 -10.27
C THR A 65 -2.09 11.33 -9.62
N THR A 66 -1.23 11.72 -8.68
CA THR A 66 -0.38 10.74 -7.97
C THR A 66 -1.21 9.68 -7.23
N ILE A 67 -2.36 10.06 -6.67
CA ILE A 67 -3.26 9.15 -5.95
C ILE A 67 -3.92 8.18 -6.92
N GLU A 68 -4.43 8.68 -8.05
CA GLU A 68 -5.01 7.82 -9.10
C GLU A 68 -3.97 6.89 -9.71
N GLY A 69 -2.72 7.33 -9.87
CA GLY A 69 -1.62 6.48 -10.32
C GLY A 69 -1.42 5.27 -9.41
N TRP A 70 -1.47 5.48 -8.09
CA TRP A 70 -1.38 4.40 -7.11
C TRP A 70 -2.61 3.47 -7.18
N GLU A 71 -3.79 4.02 -7.44
CA GLU A 71 -5.02 3.23 -7.60
C GLU A 71 -5.00 2.38 -8.87
N ILE A 72 -4.48 2.91 -9.99
CA ILE A 72 -4.26 2.18 -11.24
C ILE A 72 -3.31 1.00 -11.01
N GLU A 73 -2.19 1.23 -10.32
CA GLU A 73 -1.21 0.19 -9.99
C GLU A 73 -1.81 -0.90 -9.08
N ARG A 74 -2.61 -0.49 -8.08
CA ARG A 74 -3.33 -1.44 -7.21
C ARG A 74 -4.32 -2.27 -8.01
N HIS A 75 -5.19 -1.64 -8.81
CA HIS A 75 -6.17 -2.35 -9.64
C HIS A 75 -5.49 -3.32 -10.60
N ALA A 76 -4.38 -2.92 -11.23
CA ALA A 76 -3.60 -3.82 -12.08
C ALA A 76 -3.08 -5.05 -11.32
N THR A 77 -2.70 -4.88 -10.05
CA THR A 77 -2.29 -5.98 -9.17
C THR A 77 -3.48 -6.88 -8.81
N LEU A 78 -4.64 -6.32 -8.50
CA LEU A 78 -5.87 -7.07 -8.22
C LEU A 78 -6.34 -7.86 -9.44
N VAL A 79 -6.28 -7.29 -10.63
CA VAL A 79 -6.57 -7.98 -11.90
C VAL A 79 -5.60 -9.16 -12.12
N ARG A 80 -4.33 -9.00 -11.74
CA ARG A 80 -3.36 -10.11 -11.83
C ARG A 80 -3.69 -11.23 -10.84
N ARG A 81 -4.05 -10.88 -9.60
CA ARG A 81 -4.49 -11.85 -8.56
C ARG A 81 -5.77 -12.57 -9.00
N SER A 82 -6.76 -11.82 -9.53
CA SER A 82 -8.05 -12.39 -9.96
C SER A 82 -7.87 -13.37 -11.11
N LYS A 83 -6.99 -13.10 -12.09
CA LYS A 83 -6.71 -14.03 -13.19
C LYS A 83 -6.19 -15.38 -12.72
N VAL A 84 -5.37 -15.41 -11.67
CA VAL A 84 -4.87 -16.66 -11.07
C VAL A 84 -6.00 -17.43 -10.38
N LEU A 85 -6.91 -16.69 -9.73
CA LEU A 85 -8.07 -17.21 -9.00
C LEU A 85 -9.30 -17.50 -9.88
N GLY A 86 -9.14 -17.59 -11.21
CA GLY A 86 -10.25 -17.90 -12.12
C GLY A 86 -11.19 -16.72 -12.43
N GLY A 87 -10.74 -15.49 -12.18
CA GLY A 87 -11.42 -14.24 -12.56
C GLY A 87 -12.23 -13.57 -11.44
N PHE A 88 -12.23 -14.14 -10.24
CA PHE A 88 -12.94 -13.62 -9.07
C PHE A 88 -11.97 -13.45 -7.90
N LEU A 89 -12.18 -12.41 -7.09
CA LEU A 89 -11.58 -12.29 -5.77
C LEU A 89 -12.64 -12.52 -4.71
N ASP A 90 -12.25 -13.20 -3.64
CA ASP A 90 -13.07 -13.33 -2.45
C ASP A 90 -13.00 -11.99 -1.70
N GLY A 91 -14.16 -11.38 -1.50
CA GLY A 91 -14.35 -10.24 -0.65
C GLY A 91 -14.89 -10.67 0.73
N PRO A 92 -15.10 -9.69 1.61
CA PRO A 92 -15.64 -9.94 2.93
C PRO A 92 -16.99 -10.68 2.89
N ASP A 93 -17.25 -11.49 3.92
CA ASP A 93 -18.44 -12.35 4.04
C ASP A 93 -18.61 -13.39 2.91
N GLY A 94 -17.52 -13.73 2.21
CA GLY A 94 -17.53 -14.71 1.10
C GLY A 94 -18.14 -14.17 -0.19
N ILE A 95 -18.30 -12.84 -0.32
CA ILE A 95 -18.81 -12.21 -1.53
C ILE A 95 -17.76 -12.30 -2.63
N LYS A 96 -18.06 -12.97 -3.74
CA LYS A 96 -17.14 -13.05 -4.88
C LYS A 96 -17.28 -11.83 -5.77
N VAL A 97 -16.24 -11.00 -5.81
CA VAL A 97 -16.16 -9.81 -6.67
C VAL A 97 -15.43 -10.18 -7.95
N ARG A 98 -16.09 -9.97 -9.08
CA ARG A 98 -15.45 -10.14 -10.39
C ARG A 98 -14.63 -8.91 -10.70
N ILE A 99 -13.30 -9.07 -10.77
CA ILE A 99 -12.40 -7.97 -11.10
C ILE A 99 -12.06 -8.02 -12.58
N VAL A 100 -12.52 -6.99 -13.30
CA VAL A 100 -12.25 -6.78 -14.71
C VAL A 100 -11.23 -5.66 -14.85
N ARG A 101 -10.34 -5.77 -15.83
CA ARG A 101 -9.41 -4.69 -16.17
C ARG A 101 -10.24 -3.47 -16.62
N HIS A 102 -10.03 -2.34 -15.96
CA HIS A 102 -10.70 -1.08 -16.27
C HIS A 102 -9.66 -0.09 -16.81
N GLU A 103 -10.02 0.66 -17.84
CA GLU A 103 -9.17 1.73 -18.38
C GLU A 103 -9.40 3.05 -17.66
N PHE A 104 -8.36 3.86 -17.48
CA PHE A 104 -8.49 5.12 -16.73
C PHE A 104 -9.44 6.10 -17.45
N PRO A 105 -10.48 6.63 -16.80
CA PRO A 105 -11.56 7.35 -17.48
C PRO A 105 -11.24 8.79 -17.85
N TYR A 106 -10.31 9.44 -17.16
CA TYR A 106 -10.04 10.88 -17.32
C TYR A 106 -8.92 11.20 -18.33
N ASP A 107 -8.37 10.19 -19.01
CA ASP A 107 -7.45 10.42 -20.13
C ASP A 107 -8.24 10.71 -21.41
N ILE A 108 -8.45 11.99 -21.70
CA ILE A 108 -9.17 12.50 -22.89
C ILE A 108 -8.22 12.81 -24.07
N GLY A 109 -6.92 12.57 -23.88
CA GLY A 109 -5.86 12.77 -24.87
C GLY A 109 -4.91 13.90 -24.50
N ILE A 110 -3.64 13.74 -24.89
CA ILE A 110 -2.50 14.53 -24.39
C ILE A 110 -2.75 16.05 -24.40
N PHE A 111 -3.22 16.61 -25.52
CA PHE A 111 -3.42 18.06 -25.63
C PHE A 111 -4.59 18.55 -24.77
N GLN A 112 -5.69 17.79 -24.72
CA GLN A 112 -6.86 18.13 -23.92
C GLN A 112 -6.55 18.01 -22.42
N ASN A 113 -5.81 16.98 -22.03
CA ASN A 113 -5.29 16.80 -20.67
C ASN A 113 -4.43 18.00 -20.22
N ILE A 114 -3.48 18.42 -21.07
CA ILE A 114 -2.63 19.58 -20.77
C ILE A 114 -3.48 20.87 -20.68
N GLN A 115 -4.44 21.05 -21.58
CA GLN A 115 -5.36 22.19 -21.58
C GLN A 115 -6.25 22.21 -20.33
N GLN A 116 -6.70 21.05 -19.85
CA GLN A 116 -7.48 20.93 -18.61
C GLN A 116 -6.65 21.32 -17.38
N ALA A 117 -5.36 20.97 -17.36
CA ALA A 117 -4.47 21.29 -16.25
C ALA A 117 -3.96 22.74 -16.25
N LEU A 118 -3.55 23.26 -17.42
CA LEU A 118 -2.82 24.53 -17.56
C LEU A 118 -3.64 25.64 -18.24
N GLY A 119 -4.81 25.32 -18.78
CA GLY A 119 -5.70 26.24 -19.50
C GLY A 119 -5.49 26.24 -21.01
N ALA A 120 -6.36 26.97 -21.73
CA ALA A 120 -6.42 26.97 -23.19
C ALA A 120 -5.26 27.69 -23.89
N ASN A 121 -4.50 28.54 -23.18
CA ASN A 121 -3.46 29.38 -23.78
C ASN A 121 -2.06 28.80 -23.55
N PRO A 122 -1.38 28.24 -24.58
CA PRO A 122 -0.07 27.61 -24.41
C PRO A 122 1.03 28.58 -23.96
N LEU A 123 0.92 29.84 -24.35
CA LEU A 123 1.87 30.88 -23.93
C LEU A 123 1.77 31.19 -22.42
N ALA A 124 0.62 30.94 -21.81
CA ALA A 124 0.41 31.16 -20.38
C ALA A 124 0.96 30.01 -19.52
N TRP A 125 1.18 28.82 -20.10
CA TRP A 125 1.62 27.63 -19.36
C TRP A 125 2.98 27.79 -18.66
N LEU A 126 3.87 28.60 -19.24
CA LEU A 126 5.20 28.86 -18.69
C LEU A 126 5.23 30.12 -17.80
N TRP A 127 4.10 30.80 -17.64
CA TRP A 127 4.02 32.05 -16.91
C TRP A 127 3.55 31.78 -15.47
N PRO A 128 4.41 31.99 -14.44
CA PRO A 128 4.10 31.58 -13.07
C PRO A 128 2.97 32.39 -12.43
N PHE A 129 2.61 33.55 -12.99
CA PHE A 129 1.50 34.38 -12.51
C PHE A 129 0.26 34.25 -13.39
N ALA A 130 0.18 33.19 -14.21
CA ALA A 130 -0.98 32.97 -15.05
C ALA A 130 -2.13 32.50 -14.15
N ALA A 131 -3.34 32.97 -14.46
CA ALA A 131 -4.52 32.45 -13.79
C ALA A 131 -4.66 30.97 -14.13
N THR A 132 -4.84 30.14 -13.12
CA THR A 132 -5.23 28.75 -13.33
C THR A 132 -6.61 28.70 -13.98
N PRO A 133 -6.90 27.70 -14.83
CA PRO A 133 -8.22 27.54 -15.40
C PRO A 133 -9.26 27.41 -14.29
N THR A 134 -10.35 28.17 -14.39
CA THR A 134 -11.45 28.10 -13.43
C THR A 134 -12.26 26.84 -13.70
N ASN A 135 -12.00 25.77 -12.93
CA ASN A 135 -12.89 24.62 -12.90
C ASN A 135 -14.18 25.01 -12.16
N THR A 136 -15.21 25.39 -12.93
CA THR A 136 -16.55 25.69 -12.39
C THR A 136 -17.18 24.46 -11.74
N SER A 137 -16.80 23.27 -12.20
CA SER A 137 -17.23 21.99 -11.67
C SER A 137 -16.02 21.15 -11.26
N GLY A 138 -15.39 21.47 -10.13
CA GLY A 138 -14.31 20.64 -9.56
C GLY A 138 -14.74 19.22 -9.14
N LEU A 139 -15.99 18.83 -9.43
CA LEU A 139 -16.60 17.53 -9.17
C LEU A 139 -16.91 16.74 -10.45
N HIS A 140 -16.93 17.41 -11.61
CA HIS A 140 -17.22 16.78 -12.89
C HIS A 140 -16.05 16.99 -13.85
N PHE A 141 -15.48 15.88 -14.28
CA PHE A 141 -14.41 15.86 -15.27
C PHE A 141 -14.91 15.18 -16.53
N GLU A 142 -14.38 15.61 -17.67
CA GLU A 142 -14.66 14.96 -18.94
C GLU A 142 -14.12 13.53 -18.91
N THR A 143 -14.87 12.61 -19.51
CA THR A 143 -14.52 11.18 -19.55
C THR A 143 -14.33 10.76 -21.00
N ASN A 144 -13.40 9.84 -21.24
CA ASN A 144 -13.04 9.35 -22.57
C ASN A 144 -14.08 8.43 -23.21
N GLY A 145 -14.98 7.86 -22.41
CA GLY A 145 -16.05 6.98 -22.87
C GLY A 145 -15.59 5.61 -23.38
N PHE A 146 -14.38 5.15 -23.00
CA PHE A 146 -13.93 3.79 -23.34
C PHE A 146 -14.71 2.71 -22.60
N GLU A 147 -15.17 3.02 -21.39
CA GLU A 147 -15.90 2.11 -20.52
C GLU A 147 -17.42 2.29 -20.62
N SER A 148 -18.16 1.25 -20.24
CA SER A 148 -19.63 1.28 -20.31
C SER A 148 -20.22 2.36 -19.39
N PRO A 149 -21.24 3.11 -19.83
CA PRO A 149 -21.87 4.16 -19.01
C PRO A 149 -22.49 3.54 -17.77
N GLY A 150 -22.03 3.97 -16.58
CA GLY A 150 -22.42 3.42 -15.29
C GLY A 150 -21.31 2.68 -14.55
N THR A 151 -20.15 2.51 -15.17
CA THR A 151 -18.96 2.02 -14.47
C THR A 151 -18.37 3.14 -13.60
N SER A 152 -18.26 2.91 -12.30
CA SER A 152 -17.69 3.88 -11.37
C SER A 152 -16.16 3.78 -11.33
N TRP A 153 -15.50 4.93 -11.26
CA TRP A 153 -14.11 5.05 -10.88
C TRP A 153 -14.02 5.70 -9.50
N PRO A 154 -13.21 5.16 -8.56
CA PRO A 154 -12.34 3.99 -8.68
C PRO A 154 -13.12 2.66 -8.76
N PRO A 155 -12.51 1.60 -9.32
CA PRO A 155 -13.10 0.26 -9.31
C PRO A 155 -13.31 -0.26 -7.88
N PRO A 156 -14.29 -1.16 -7.66
CA PRO A 156 -14.54 -1.73 -6.34
C PRO A 156 -13.40 -2.67 -5.92
N ASP A 157 -12.64 -2.26 -4.90
CA ASP A 157 -11.60 -3.07 -4.27
C ASP A 157 -12.23 -4.01 -3.22
N PRO A 158 -12.05 -5.35 -3.30
CA PRO A 158 -12.61 -6.29 -2.31
C PRO A 158 -12.06 -6.02 -0.91
N ASP A 159 -10.77 -5.69 -0.82
CA ASP A 159 -10.07 -5.36 0.44
C ASP A 159 -10.62 -4.10 1.13
N ARG A 160 -11.40 -3.25 0.42
CA ARG A 160 -12.00 -2.02 0.95
C ARG A 160 -13.51 -2.12 1.14
N MET A 161 -14.12 -3.26 0.83
CA MET A 161 -15.56 -3.42 1.01
C MET A 161 -15.88 -3.49 2.50
N PRO A 162 -16.87 -2.71 2.99
CA PRO A 162 -17.29 -2.84 4.38
C PRO A 162 -17.91 -4.23 4.59
N ARG A 163 -17.46 -4.92 5.64
CA ARG A 163 -18.13 -6.13 6.13
C ARG A 163 -19.52 -5.78 6.60
N ARG A 164 -20.46 -6.71 6.41
CA ARG A 164 -21.79 -6.53 6.99
C ARG A 164 -21.66 -6.62 8.50
N ILE A 165 -22.18 -5.61 9.20
CA ILE A 165 -22.27 -5.66 10.66
C ILE A 165 -23.09 -6.91 11.00
N ARG A 166 -22.43 -7.89 11.59
CA ARG A 166 -23.09 -9.08 12.10
C ARG A 166 -23.88 -8.63 13.32
N ASN A 167 -25.20 -8.85 13.32
CA ASN A 167 -25.98 -8.68 14.55
C ASN A 167 -25.47 -9.70 15.55
N ILE A 168 -24.68 -9.23 16.52
CA ILE A 168 -24.24 -10.02 17.66
C ILE A 168 -25.49 -10.25 18.50
N ASP A 169 -25.87 -11.52 18.66
CA ASP A 169 -26.95 -11.87 19.58
C ASP A 169 -26.45 -11.64 21.01
N PRO A 170 -27.00 -10.68 21.78
CA PRO A 170 -26.54 -10.42 23.14
C PRO A 170 -26.78 -11.61 24.08
N GLN A 171 -27.62 -12.58 23.70
CA GLN A 171 -27.82 -13.82 24.46
C GLN A 171 -26.69 -14.83 24.24
N HIS A 172 -25.99 -14.75 23.11
CA HIS A 172 -24.87 -15.61 22.75
C HIS A 172 -23.68 -14.73 22.33
N PRO A 173 -23.11 -13.95 23.27
CA PRO A 173 -21.86 -13.25 23.01
C PRO A 173 -20.82 -14.27 22.57
N PHE A 174 -19.89 -13.85 21.72
CA PHE A 174 -18.78 -14.70 21.28
C PHE A 174 -17.85 -14.96 22.48
N THR A 175 -18.25 -15.86 23.35
CA THR A 175 -17.40 -16.46 24.37
C THR A 175 -16.76 -17.66 23.72
N TYR A 176 -15.44 -17.79 23.87
CA TYR A 176 -14.80 -19.08 23.68
C TYR A 176 -15.61 -20.10 24.49
N ASN A 177 -15.91 -21.27 23.92
CA ASN A 177 -16.51 -22.38 24.67
C ASN A 177 -15.48 -22.86 25.71
N ASP A 178 -15.27 -22.06 26.75
CA ASP A 178 -14.42 -22.35 27.91
C ASP A 178 -15.04 -23.47 28.77
N ASP A 179 -16.30 -23.84 28.49
CA ASP A 179 -17.05 -24.86 29.22
C ASP A 179 -16.41 -26.26 29.18
N ALA A 180 -15.44 -26.51 28.30
CA ALA A 180 -14.80 -27.81 28.13
C ALA A 180 -13.31 -27.87 28.52
N ILE A 181 -12.64 -26.74 28.79
CA ILE A 181 -11.19 -26.70 28.99
C ILE A 181 -10.91 -26.09 30.38
N SER A 182 -10.25 -26.85 31.26
CA SER A 182 -9.93 -26.37 32.60
C SER A 182 -8.96 -25.19 32.54
N ASP A 183 -9.09 -24.19 33.43
CA ASP A 183 -8.11 -23.09 33.59
C ASP A 183 -6.65 -23.59 33.61
N GLN A 184 -6.43 -24.78 34.17
CA GLN A 184 -5.12 -25.42 34.20
C GLN A 184 -4.61 -25.83 32.81
N ASP A 185 -5.50 -26.29 31.94
CA ASP A 185 -5.18 -26.68 30.57
C ASP A 185 -4.90 -25.45 29.71
N HIS A 186 -5.59 -24.32 29.94
CA HIS A 186 -5.26 -23.03 29.32
C HIS A 186 -3.85 -22.57 29.72
N VAL A 187 -3.52 -22.63 31.00
CA VAL A 187 -2.18 -22.26 31.51
C VAL A 187 -1.10 -23.20 30.95
N GLN A 188 -1.40 -24.49 30.80
CA GLN A 188 -0.48 -25.45 30.20
C GLN A 188 -0.28 -25.21 28.71
N ALA A 189 -1.36 -24.98 27.95
CA ALA A 189 -1.28 -24.64 26.52
C ALA A 189 -0.47 -23.35 26.32
N PHE A 190 -0.69 -22.33 27.17
CA PHE A 190 0.09 -21.09 27.14
C PHE A 190 1.58 -21.32 27.43
N LYS A 191 1.91 -22.14 28.45
CA LYS A 191 3.31 -22.51 28.76
C LYS A 191 3.96 -23.31 27.64
N GLN A 192 3.22 -24.22 26.99
CA GLN A 192 3.72 -24.98 25.85
C GLN A 192 4.05 -24.06 24.68
N ARG A 193 3.21 -23.05 24.40
CA ARG A 193 3.47 -22.01 23.40
C ARG A 193 4.75 -21.21 23.73
N GLN A 194 4.87 -20.71 24.95
CA GLN A 194 6.10 -20.02 25.40
C GLN A 194 7.37 -20.86 25.20
N GLN A 195 7.30 -22.18 25.45
CA GLN A 195 8.45 -23.07 25.25
C GLN A 195 8.79 -23.25 23.76
N VAL A 196 7.78 -23.32 22.89
CA VAL A 196 7.98 -23.39 21.44
C VAL A 196 8.59 -22.10 20.92
N ASP A 197 8.12 -20.93 21.38
CA ASP A 197 8.66 -19.63 21.00
C ASP A 197 10.11 -19.47 21.46
N TYR A 198 10.41 -19.89 22.69
CA TYR A 198 11.78 -19.87 23.23
C TYR A 198 12.72 -20.78 22.42
N ARG A 199 12.22 -21.93 21.95
CA ARG A 199 12.98 -22.83 21.06
C ARG A 199 13.19 -22.22 19.67
N ARG A 200 12.20 -21.52 19.09
CA ARG A 200 12.34 -20.80 17.81
C ARG A 200 13.40 -19.71 17.91
N PHE A 201 13.35 -18.91 18.99
CA PHE A 201 14.29 -17.83 19.26
C PHE A 201 15.73 -18.35 19.47
N THR A 202 15.90 -19.45 20.20
CA THR A 202 17.22 -20.03 20.48
C THR A 202 17.81 -20.86 19.34
N ALA A 203 16.97 -21.37 18.42
CA ALA A 203 17.39 -22.20 17.30
C ALA A 203 18.05 -21.43 16.13
N GLY A 204 18.22 -20.12 16.23
CA GLY A 204 19.10 -19.34 15.34
C GLY A 204 18.74 -19.39 13.84
N HIS A 205 17.46 -19.58 13.49
CA HIS A 205 17.03 -19.60 12.09
C HIS A 205 16.77 -18.18 11.58
N SER A 206 17.84 -17.47 11.27
CA SER A 206 17.84 -16.26 10.44
C SER A 206 17.56 -16.56 8.96
N VAL A 207 16.66 -17.52 8.68
CA VAL A 207 16.23 -17.79 7.31
C VAL A 207 15.15 -16.78 7.00
N PHE A 208 15.56 -15.65 6.42
CA PHE A 208 14.65 -14.78 5.69
C PHE A 208 13.95 -15.63 4.62
N VAL A 209 12.74 -16.11 4.92
CA VAL A 209 11.92 -16.82 3.94
C VAL A 209 11.38 -15.76 3.00
N ARG A 210 12.09 -15.57 1.88
CA ARG A 210 11.62 -14.71 0.80
C ARG A 210 10.25 -15.24 0.37
N ARG A 211 9.21 -14.41 0.51
CA ARG A 211 7.84 -14.76 0.06
C ARG A 211 7.91 -15.25 -1.40
N THR A 212 7.56 -16.51 -1.62
CA THR A 212 7.38 -17.09 -2.95
C THR A 212 6.28 -16.31 -3.69
N PRO A 213 6.34 -16.12 -5.02
CA PRO A 213 5.34 -15.35 -5.75
C PRO A 213 3.93 -15.95 -5.59
N PHE A 214 2.89 -15.10 -5.58
CA PHE A 214 1.51 -15.49 -5.29
C PHE A 214 1.00 -16.69 -6.12
N GLY A 215 1.35 -16.78 -7.40
CA GLY A 215 0.90 -17.88 -8.27
C GLY A 215 1.42 -19.26 -7.82
N GLU A 216 2.70 -19.37 -7.49
CA GLU A 216 3.29 -20.63 -6.99
C GLU A 216 2.70 -21.03 -5.65
N ARG A 217 2.31 -20.05 -4.81
CA ARG A 217 1.65 -20.32 -3.53
C ARG A 217 0.25 -20.88 -3.73
N TYR A 218 -0.54 -20.24 -4.60
CA TYR A 218 -1.91 -20.68 -4.89
C TYR A 218 -1.95 -22.08 -5.48
N GLU A 219 -1.04 -22.39 -6.42
CA GLU A 219 -0.93 -23.71 -7.01
C GLU A 219 -0.53 -24.78 -5.97
N ASN A 220 0.48 -24.50 -5.13
CA ASN A 220 0.86 -25.38 -4.04
C ASN A 220 -0.27 -25.60 -3.01
N GLN A 221 -1.06 -24.55 -2.71
CA GLN A 221 -2.21 -24.67 -1.82
C GLN A 221 -3.32 -25.55 -2.42
N ILE A 222 -3.61 -25.42 -3.73
CA ILE A 222 -4.55 -26.30 -4.42
C ILE A 222 -4.06 -27.75 -4.38
N LEU A 223 -2.77 -27.98 -4.61
CA LEU A 223 -2.17 -29.31 -4.58
C LEU A 223 -2.29 -29.94 -3.18
N ASP A 224 -1.98 -29.20 -2.12
CA ASP A 224 -2.11 -29.64 -0.72
C ASP A 224 -3.59 -29.94 -0.38
N ARG A 225 -4.52 -29.09 -0.84
CA ARG A 225 -5.98 -29.31 -0.71
C ARG A 225 -6.44 -30.58 -1.45
N SER A 226 -5.82 -30.90 -2.58
CA SER A 226 -6.15 -32.08 -3.39
C SER A 226 -5.61 -33.38 -2.78
N GLU A 227 -4.49 -33.34 -2.06
CA GLU A 227 -3.93 -34.48 -1.31
C GLU A 227 -4.76 -34.82 -0.05
N ILE A 228 -5.40 -33.83 0.58
CA ILE A 228 -6.26 -34.02 1.77
C ILE A 228 -7.52 -34.85 1.49
N ASN A 229 -7.91 -35.07 0.23
CA ASN A 229 -9.03 -35.95 -0.12
C ASN A 229 -8.75 -37.46 0.09
N ARG A 230 -7.56 -37.86 0.59
CA ARG A 230 -7.34 -39.19 1.16
C ARG A 230 -7.26 -39.12 2.69
N ALA A 231 -8.43 -39.31 3.30
CA ALA A 231 -8.63 -39.87 4.63
C ALA A 231 -7.86 -39.22 5.79
N THR A 232 -8.35 -38.08 6.32
CA THR A 232 -8.20 -37.68 7.73
C THR A 232 -9.35 -36.73 8.12
N PRO A 233 -9.95 -36.79 9.33
CA PRO A 233 -11.00 -35.85 9.74
C PRO A 233 -10.46 -34.40 9.75
N PRO A 234 -11.34 -33.39 9.54
CA PRO A 234 -10.89 -32.01 9.42
C PRO A 234 -10.49 -31.49 10.79
N ASP A 235 -9.20 -31.26 10.99
CA ASP A 235 -8.71 -30.39 12.05
C ASP A 235 -9.06 -28.94 11.67
N SER A 236 -9.86 -28.27 12.50
CA SER A 236 -10.42 -26.93 12.27
C SER A 236 -9.36 -25.83 12.19
N SER A 237 -8.08 -26.16 12.38
CA SER A 237 -6.93 -25.27 12.28
C SER A 237 -6.48 -24.94 10.85
N ARG A 238 -7.00 -25.62 9.81
CA ARG A 238 -6.47 -25.54 8.43
C ARG A 238 -7.38 -24.90 7.38
N THR A 239 -8.51 -24.30 7.78
CA THR A 239 -9.49 -23.72 6.83
C THR A 239 -9.49 -22.18 6.79
N ALA A 240 -8.67 -21.50 7.59
CA ALA A 240 -8.60 -20.04 7.59
C ALA A 240 -7.83 -19.49 6.38
N GLY A 241 -8.45 -18.53 5.69
CA GLY A 241 -7.95 -17.91 4.45
C GLY A 241 -6.62 -17.17 4.63
N GLU A 242 -5.91 -17.05 3.51
CA GLU A 242 -4.53 -16.58 3.40
C GLU A 242 -4.36 -15.05 3.50
N GLU A 243 -4.96 -14.39 4.49
CA GLU A 243 -4.85 -12.93 4.71
C GLU A 243 -4.14 -12.53 6.02
N ALA A 244 -3.29 -13.42 6.53
CA ALA A 244 -2.47 -13.16 7.71
C ALA A 244 -1.23 -12.30 7.39
N TRP A 245 -1.08 -11.16 8.07
CA TRP A 245 0.16 -10.41 8.10
C TRP A 245 1.25 -11.24 8.79
N MET A 246 2.40 -11.40 8.13
CA MET A 246 3.58 -12.03 8.74
C MET A 246 4.70 -11.01 8.82
N ASN A 247 5.44 -11.00 9.93
CA ASN A 247 6.61 -10.14 10.07
C ASN A 247 7.77 -10.64 9.16
N SER A 248 8.86 -9.88 9.10
CA SER A 248 10.05 -10.24 8.30
C SER A 248 10.72 -11.56 8.72
N GLU A 249 10.32 -12.09 9.86
CA GLU A 249 10.82 -13.31 10.49
C GLU A 249 9.87 -14.51 10.26
N GLY A 250 8.74 -14.28 9.56
CA GLY A 250 7.80 -15.32 9.18
C GLY A 250 6.75 -15.67 10.23
N GLU A 251 6.63 -14.89 11.30
CA GLU A 251 5.70 -15.10 12.40
C GLU A 251 4.35 -14.44 12.13
N ARG A 252 3.26 -15.06 12.60
CA ARG A 252 1.87 -14.57 12.51
C ARG A 252 1.41 -13.93 13.82
N LEU A 253 0.35 -13.13 13.78
CA LEU A 253 -0.28 -12.63 15.01
C LEU A 253 -0.82 -13.78 15.89
N GLN A 254 -1.30 -14.86 15.26
CA GLN A 254 -1.75 -16.08 15.96
C GLN A 254 -0.64 -16.74 16.79
N ASP A 255 0.63 -16.62 16.38
CA ASP A 255 1.76 -17.16 17.15
C ASP A 255 1.91 -16.43 18.50
N PHE A 256 1.53 -15.15 18.58
CA PHE A 256 1.53 -14.36 19.82
C PHE A 256 0.26 -14.56 20.66
N GLY A 257 -0.59 -15.52 20.31
CA GLY A 257 -1.89 -15.74 20.97
C GLY A 257 -2.92 -14.66 20.66
N VAL A 258 -2.72 -13.92 19.57
CA VAL A 258 -3.67 -12.93 19.04
C VAL A 258 -4.38 -13.55 17.84
N ASP A 259 -5.66 -13.84 17.96
CA ASP A 259 -6.41 -14.46 16.87
C ASP A 259 -6.55 -13.50 15.69
N GLU A 260 -5.95 -13.87 14.54
CA GLU A 260 -6.00 -13.09 13.29
C GLU A 260 -7.40 -12.99 12.67
N ASP A 261 -8.36 -13.78 13.15
CA ASP A 261 -9.78 -13.67 12.75
C ASP A 261 -10.47 -12.45 13.39
N THR A 262 -9.77 -11.73 14.28
CA THR A 262 -10.17 -10.40 14.78
C THR A 262 -9.72 -9.36 13.75
N GLU A 263 -10.46 -9.21 12.66
CA GLU A 263 -10.13 -8.22 11.63
C GLU A 263 -10.07 -6.81 12.23
N PHE A 264 -8.93 -6.15 12.03
CA PHE A 264 -8.54 -4.82 12.52
C PHE A 264 -9.40 -3.64 11.97
N TYR A 265 -10.54 -3.94 11.36
CA TYR A 265 -11.54 -3.00 10.86
C TYR A 265 -12.93 -3.31 11.41
N ASP A 266 -13.02 -3.93 12.57
CA ASP A 266 -14.27 -3.95 13.32
C ASP A 266 -14.50 -2.51 13.81
N GLY A 267 -15.62 -1.90 13.40
CA GLY A 267 -16.08 -0.61 13.94
C GLY A 267 -16.44 -0.65 15.43
N GLU A 268 -15.89 -1.61 16.18
CA GLU A 268 -16.01 -1.75 17.63
C GLU A 268 -15.21 -0.66 18.38
N ASP A 269 -14.25 0.00 17.73
CA ASP A 269 -13.50 1.13 18.32
C ASP A 269 -14.37 2.37 18.61
N ASP A 270 -15.62 2.42 18.12
CA ASP A 270 -16.57 3.51 18.37
C ASP A 270 -17.62 3.20 19.47
N ILE A 271 -17.50 2.08 20.19
CA ILE A 271 -18.36 1.85 21.37
C ILE A 271 -17.72 2.55 22.58
N PRO A 272 -18.28 3.69 23.06
CA PRO A 272 -17.67 4.39 24.18
C PRO A 272 -17.64 3.47 25.42
N LEU A 273 -16.52 3.47 26.14
CA LEU A 273 -16.26 2.64 27.33
C LEU A 273 -17.41 2.66 28.35
N SER A 274 -18.17 3.76 28.39
CA SER A 274 -19.36 3.91 29.23
C SER A 274 -20.46 2.89 28.91
N GLN A 275 -20.67 2.51 27.64
CA GLN A 275 -21.67 1.54 27.21
C GLN A 275 -21.25 0.10 27.56
N LEU A 276 -19.96 -0.24 27.45
CA LEU A 276 -19.42 -1.54 27.86
C LEU A 276 -19.47 -1.73 29.39
N LEU A 277 -19.22 -0.68 30.16
CA LEU A 277 -19.35 -0.72 31.62
C LEU A 277 -20.82 -0.86 32.06
N LEU A 278 -21.75 -0.30 31.30
CA LEU A 278 -23.19 -0.46 31.55
C LEU A 278 -23.67 -1.88 31.25
N SER A 279 -23.28 -2.46 30.11
CA SER A 279 -23.64 -3.84 29.76
C SER A 279 -23.07 -4.84 30.77
N LYS A 280 -21.81 -4.67 31.19
CA LYS A 280 -21.19 -5.49 32.24
C LYS A 280 -21.90 -5.38 33.58
N ARG A 281 -22.35 -4.17 33.97
CA ARG A 281 -23.12 -3.95 35.21
C ARG A 281 -24.52 -4.56 35.15
N GLN A 282 -25.14 -4.59 33.98
CA GLN A 282 -26.44 -5.21 33.76
C GLN A 282 -26.34 -6.73 33.83
N ALA A 283 -25.32 -7.32 33.18
CA ALA A 283 -25.06 -8.77 33.24
C ALA A 283 -24.66 -9.28 34.63
N ALA A 284 -24.04 -8.42 35.46
CA ALA A 284 -23.64 -8.76 36.83
C ALA A 284 -24.76 -8.58 37.87
N ARG A 285 -25.93 -8.07 37.50
CA ARG A 285 -27.10 -8.10 38.38
C ARG A 285 -27.74 -9.48 38.27
N PRO A 286 -27.78 -10.28 39.34
CA PRO A 286 -28.62 -11.47 39.35
C PRO A 286 -30.08 -11.00 39.23
N ASP A 287 -30.83 -11.62 38.32
CA ASP A 287 -32.28 -11.48 38.28
C ASP A 287 -32.83 -11.99 39.62
N ASP A 288 -33.56 -11.12 40.34
CA ASP A 288 -34.28 -11.46 41.59
C ASP A 288 -35.38 -12.51 41.36
#